data_AF-A0A059ALX7-F1
#
_entry.id   AF-A0A059ALX7-F1
#
_cell.length_a   1.000
_cell.length_b   1.000
_cell.length_c   1.000
_cell.angle_alpha   90.00
_cell.angle_beta   90.00
_cell.angle_gamma   90.00
#
_symmetry.space_group_name_H-M   'P 1'
#
loop_
_entity.id
_entity.type
_entity.pdbx_description
1 polymer ?
#
loop_
_entity_poly.entity_id
_entity_poly.type
_entity_poly.pdbx_seq_one_letter_code
_entity_poly.pdbx_strand_id
1 'polypeptide(L)'
;MMLAECRQKLSLPFPPTKQTLATLLKACSSQPHQLTQIHALVLTSGLSVKNSLITQLLANLVILGDVQYARKLFDEMHKPRVFLWNTLIRGYVKNDMPVESVSLYGRMSSLGVRPDGFTFPFVVKASAELPDSWAALTIHAHVFGDVGLADYLFETMIERDLVAWNSFIAACVQMGYASKALALFHRMGLARIKPDAVTIVSALSACGQLGCLNIGNKIFDSALYDGMESNIIVENARLDMCMKCGSTHMARTLFDEMRLRNVVSWSTMILGYAVNGKSEEALALFSRMQNEGPKPNYVTYLGVLFACSHAGLVSQGRAYFSYIVDSNDQNLQPRREHYSCMVDILGRSGHIEEAYSFIMGMPIEPDAGVWGALLGACAIHKNVKVGQVAADKLFELAADIASYHVLLSNMYASAGRWDSVEKVRLRMRKKCIKKVAAYSSIELNSEVHVFYTGDNSHPQSSSIYQKLEDLYMQIGSLGYISEVGSVHHDVEMEEKEAMLRVHSEKLAAAFGLINVEPESPIRIIKNLRTCDDCHNFFKFISRISMREIIMRDKSRFHHFRNGTCSCKDFW
;
A
#
# COMPACT_ATOMS: atom_id res chain seq x y z
N MET A 1 42.14 -39.65 -35.72
CA MET A 1 42.89 -38.69 -36.55
C MET A 1 42.23 -37.30 -36.67
N MET A 2 41.21 -36.96 -35.86
CA MET A 2 40.56 -35.63 -35.80
C MET A 2 40.81 -34.88 -34.46
N LEU A 3 41.81 -35.29 -33.69
CA LEU A 3 42.28 -34.58 -32.49
C LEU A 3 43.55 -33.75 -32.74
N ALA A 4 44.17 -33.88 -33.92
CA ALA A 4 45.33 -33.10 -34.33
C ALA A 4 44.95 -31.81 -35.07
N GLU A 5 43.79 -31.76 -35.74
CA GLU A 5 43.36 -30.59 -36.54
C GLU A 5 42.77 -29.44 -35.71
N CYS A 6 42.30 -29.69 -34.48
CA CYS A 6 41.85 -28.61 -33.59
C CYS A 6 43.00 -27.85 -32.90
N ARG A 7 44.20 -28.42 -32.82
CA ARG A 7 45.38 -27.72 -32.27
C ARG A 7 46.00 -26.72 -33.25
N GLN A 8 45.74 -26.84 -34.55
CA GLN A 8 46.33 -25.95 -35.56
C GLN A 8 45.52 -24.68 -35.86
N LYS A 9 44.34 -24.48 -35.24
CA LYS A 9 43.57 -23.22 -35.37
C LYS A 9 43.50 -22.34 -34.12
N LEU A 10 44.14 -22.75 -33.02
CA LEU A 10 44.23 -21.97 -31.77
C LEU A 10 45.68 -21.86 -31.31
N SER A 11 46.55 -21.31 -32.16
CA SER A 11 47.81 -20.73 -31.72
C SER A 11 47.51 -19.42 -30.98
N LEU A 12 47.05 -19.52 -29.73
CA LEU A 12 46.98 -18.36 -28.83
C LEU A 12 48.41 -18.09 -28.31
N PRO A 13 49.01 -16.93 -28.61
CA PRO A 13 50.27 -16.55 -27.95
C PRO A 13 50.00 -16.29 -26.45
N PHE A 14 51.01 -16.57 -25.63
CA PHE A 14 51.06 -16.33 -24.18
C PHE A 14 50.45 -14.97 -23.73
N PRO A 15 50.10 -14.86 -22.43
CA PRO A 15 48.81 -15.22 -21.86
C PRO A 15 47.63 -14.53 -22.58
N PRO A 16 46.46 -15.18 -22.67
CA PRO A 16 45.33 -14.64 -23.42
C PRO A 16 44.90 -13.29 -22.86
N THR A 17 44.90 -12.23 -23.67
CA THR A 17 44.36 -10.93 -23.25
C THR A 17 42.83 -10.95 -23.25
N LYS A 18 42.19 -10.08 -22.47
CA LYS A 18 40.73 -9.90 -22.44
C LYS A 18 40.13 -9.71 -23.84
N GLN A 19 40.83 -8.98 -24.71
CA GLN A 19 40.37 -8.67 -26.06
C GLN A 19 40.42 -9.90 -26.97
N THR A 20 41.48 -10.72 -26.89
CA THR A 20 41.56 -12.01 -27.60
C THR A 20 40.46 -12.97 -27.18
N LEU A 21 40.15 -13.09 -25.88
CA LEU A 21 39.07 -13.96 -25.40
C LEU A 21 37.69 -13.45 -25.81
N ALA A 22 37.47 -12.12 -25.80
CA ALA A 22 36.21 -11.53 -26.28
C ALA A 22 36.00 -11.74 -27.79
N THR A 23 37.08 -11.70 -28.59
CA THR A 23 37.05 -12.00 -30.03
C THR A 23 36.80 -13.48 -30.28
N LEU A 24 37.42 -14.38 -29.51
CA LEU A 24 37.15 -15.81 -29.57
C LEU A 24 35.70 -16.15 -29.18
N LEU A 25 35.15 -15.50 -28.15
CA LEU A 25 33.74 -15.66 -27.79
C LEU A 25 32.79 -15.24 -28.92
N LYS A 26 33.14 -14.22 -29.71
CA LYS A 26 32.37 -13.84 -30.90
C LYS A 26 32.52 -14.85 -32.04
N ALA A 27 33.73 -15.37 -32.26
CA ALA A 27 34.05 -16.31 -33.34
C ALA A 27 33.52 -17.74 -33.08
N CYS A 28 33.52 -18.21 -31.84
CA CYS A 28 33.07 -19.53 -31.41
C CYS A 28 31.56 -19.59 -31.10
N SER A 29 30.79 -18.65 -31.63
CA SER A 29 29.35 -18.49 -31.38
C SER A 29 28.47 -19.60 -31.99
N SER A 30 29.05 -20.66 -32.55
CA SER A 30 28.35 -21.72 -33.28
C SER A 30 28.52 -23.14 -32.70
N GLN A 31 29.36 -23.35 -31.67
CA GLN A 31 29.54 -24.69 -31.07
C GLN A 31 29.67 -24.66 -29.52
N PRO A 32 28.75 -25.31 -28.77
CA PRO A 32 28.76 -25.33 -27.30
C PRO A 32 30.03 -25.89 -26.66
N HIS A 33 30.62 -26.95 -27.24
CA HIS A 33 31.86 -27.56 -26.72
C HIS A 33 33.08 -26.63 -26.75
N GLN A 34 33.09 -25.65 -27.66
CA GLN A 34 34.17 -24.65 -27.69
C GLN A 34 33.99 -23.60 -26.59
N LEU A 35 32.75 -23.29 -26.18
CA LEU A 35 32.46 -22.34 -25.11
C LEU A 35 32.84 -22.88 -23.73
N THR A 36 32.70 -24.19 -23.47
CA THR A 36 33.17 -24.82 -22.23
C THR A 36 34.70 -24.84 -22.13
N GLN A 37 35.39 -25.05 -23.25
CA GLN A 37 36.85 -24.92 -23.33
C GLN A 37 37.32 -23.47 -23.09
N ILE A 38 36.61 -22.49 -23.65
CA ILE A 38 36.86 -21.07 -23.40
C ILE A 38 36.58 -20.71 -21.93
N HIS A 39 35.56 -21.28 -21.30
CA HIS A 39 35.30 -21.09 -19.87
C HIS A 39 36.46 -21.60 -19.00
N ALA A 40 36.99 -22.79 -19.27
CA ALA A 40 38.16 -23.32 -18.58
C ALA A 40 39.41 -22.42 -18.76
N LEU A 41 39.59 -21.83 -19.95
CA LEU A 41 40.65 -20.85 -20.21
C LEU A 41 40.44 -19.54 -19.43
N VAL A 42 39.20 -19.07 -19.28
CA VAL A 42 38.87 -17.87 -18.48
C VAL A 42 39.17 -18.09 -16.99
N LEU A 43 38.91 -19.30 -16.46
CA LEU A 43 39.21 -19.66 -15.08
C LEU A 43 40.71 -19.79 -14.81
N THR A 44 41.43 -20.49 -15.69
CA THR A 44 42.88 -20.76 -15.54
C THR A 44 43.76 -19.53 -15.80
N SER A 45 43.25 -18.52 -16.53
CA SER A 45 43.98 -17.27 -16.82
C SER A 45 43.86 -16.20 -15.74
N GLY A 46 43.04 -16.40 -14.69
CA GLY A 46 42.83 -15.41 -13.63
C GLY A 46 42.10 -14.13 -14.08
N LEU A 47 41.60 -14.09 -15.32
CA LEU A 47 40.85 -12.96 -15.89
C LEU A 47 39.36 -12.97 -15.52
N SER A 48 38.92 -13.93 -14.71
CA SER A 48 37.53 -14.07 -14.24
C SER A 48 37.06 -12.91 -13.34
N VAL A 49 37.99 -12.11 -12.81
CA VAL A 49 37.74 -11.05 -11.80
C VAL A 49 36.86 -9.90 -12.33
N LYS A 50 36.59 -9.81 -13.64
CA LYS A 50 35.66 -8.81 -14.20
C LYS A 50 34.53 -9.47 -15.00
N ASN A 51 33.31 -9.40 -14.45
CA ASN A 51 32.05 -9.98 -14.93
C ASN A 51 31.72 -9.85 -16.43
N SER A 52 32.40 -9.02 -17.22
CA SER A 52 32.08 -8.79 -18.64
C SER A 52 32.32 -10.01 -19.54
N LEU A 53 33.37 -10.80 -19.31
CA LEU A 53 33.65 -12.00 -20.13
C LEU A 53 32.67 -13.13 -19.80
N ILE A 54 32.39 -13.32 -18.51
CA ILE A 54 31.39 -14.28 -18.01
C ILE A 54 29.98 -13.90 -18.50
N THR A 55 29.64 -12.60 -18.50
CA THR A 55 28.38 -12.08 -19.05
C THR A 55 28.23 -12.40 -20.54
N GLN A 56 29.29 -12.23 -21.32
CA GLN A 56 29.27 -12.50 -22.76
C GLN A 56 29.22 -14.01 -23.05
N LEU A 57 29.94 -14.82 -22.27
CA LEU A 57 29.89 -16.28 -22.34
C LEU A 57 28.47 -16.80 -22.02
N LEU A 58 27.85 -16.31 -20.94
CA LEU A 58 26.49 -16.68 -20.56
C LEU A 58 25.48 -16.33 -21.67
N ALA A 59 25.56 -15.11 -22.22
CA ALA A 59 24.67 -14.70 -23.31
C ALA A 59 24.81 -15.60 -24.55
N ASN A 60 26.04 -15.99 -24.91
CA ASN A 60 26.30 -16.89 -26.04
C ASN A 60 25.79 -18.32 -25.79
N LEU A 61 25.96 -18.84 -24.56
CA LEU A 61 25.46 -20.17 -24.17
C LEU A 61 23.93 -20.24 -24.27
N VAL A 62 23.24 -19.19 -23.84
CA VAL A 62 21.78 -19.08 -23.96
C VAL A 62 21.34 -19.02 -25.43
N ILE A 63 22.05 -18.27 -26.28
CA ILE A 63 21.74 -18.19 -27.72
C ILE A 63 21.85 -19.55 -28.40
N LEU A 64 22.83 -20.36 -28.00
CA LEU A 64 23.12 -21.69 -28.54
C LEU A 64 22.30 -22.83 -27.93
N GLY A 65 21.45 -22.54 -26.93
CA GLY A 65 20.55 -23.52 -26.33
C GLY A 65 21.12 -24.31 -25.14
N ASP A 66 22.37 -24.08 -24.74
CA ASP A 66 22.94 -24.70 -23.53
C ASP A 66 22.59 -23.89 -22.27
N VAL A 67 21.29 -23.81 -22.00
CA VAL A 67 20.73 -23.00 -20.91
C VAL A 67 21.05 -23.61 -19.54
N GLN A 68 21.23 -24.93 -19.45
CA GLN A 68 21.60 -25.61 -18.20
C GLN A 68 23.02 -25.24 -17.74
N TYR A 69 23.98 -25.19 -18.67
CA TYR A 69 25.32 -24.75 -18.34
C TYR A 69 25.36 -23.24 -18.04
N ALA A 70 24.61 -22.43 -18.80
CA ALA A 70 24.45 -21.01 -18.52
C ALA A 70 23.88 -20.75 -17.12
N ARG A 71 22.96 -21.61 -16.65
CA ARG A 71 22.38 -21.51 -15.32
C ARG A 71 23.39 -21.77 -14.20
N LYS A 72 24.21 -22.81 -14.32
CA LYS A 72 25.28 -23.10 -13.35
C LYS A 72 26.25 -21.92 -13.23
N LEU A 73 26.66 -21.36 -14.37
CA LEU A 73 27.54 -20.19 -14.42
C LEU A 73 26.92 -18.98 -13.73
N PHE A 74 25.60 -18.80 -13.87
CA PHE A 74 24.86 -17.71 -13.22
C PHE A 74 24.77 -17.85 -11.72
N ASP A 75 24.53 -19.07 -11.22
CA ASP A 75 24.41 -19.34 -9.78
C ASP A 75 25.75 -19.13 -9.03
N GLU A 76 26.88 -19.28 -9.72
CA GLU A 76 28.22 -18.96 -9.20
C GLU A 76 28.52 -17.45 -9.13
N MET A 77 27.69 -16.59 -9.73
CA MET A 77 27.93 -15.14 -9.75
C MET A 77 27.50 -14.45 -8.45
N HIS A 78 28.42 -13.73 -7.82
CA HIS A 78 28.10 -12.83 -6.72
C HIS A 78 27.45 -11.52 -7.25
N LYS A 79 26.16 -11.34 -7.01
CA LYS A 79 25.32 -10.19 -7.46
C LYS A 79 25.22 -10.04 -9.00
N PRO A 80 24.50 -10.93 -9.70
CA PRO A 80 24.27 -10.81 -11.14
C PRO A 80 23.46 -9.56 -11.51
N ARG A 81 23.84 -8.89 -12.60
CA ARG A 81 23.12 -7.71 -13.14
C ARG A 81 21.76 -8.11 -13.70
N VAL A 82 20.78 -7.20 -13.64
CA VAL A 82 19.41 -7.37 -14.17
C VAL A 82 19.39 -7.94 -15.61
N PHE A 83 20.29 -7.45 -16.47
CA PHE A 83 20.46 -7.95 -17.84
C PHE A 83 20.67 -9.48 -17.94
N LEU A 84 21.41 -10.08 -17.01
CA LEU A 84 21.68 -11.53 -16.99
C LEU A 84 20.46 -12.34 -16.57
N TRP A 85 19.68 -11.83 -15.62
CA TRP A 85 18.38 -12.41 -15.26
C TRP A 85 17.48 -12.44 -16.49
N ASN A 86 17.35 -11.31 -17.19
CA ASN A 86 16.55 -11.20 -18.42
C ASN A 86 17.03 -12.14 -19.52
N THR A 87 18.35 -12.30 -19.64
CA THR A 87 18.96 -13.19 -20.64
C THR A 87 18.59 -14.64 -20.37
N LEU A 88 18.67 -15.10 -19.11
CA LEU A 88 18.28 -16.47 -18.75
C LEU A 88 16.78 -16.70 -18.83
N ILE A 89 15.95 -15.77 -18.34
CA ILE A 89 14.48 -15.86 -18.41
C ILE A 89 14.04 -16.00 -19.88
N ARG A 90 14.58 -15.16 -20.78
CA ARG A 90 14.37 -15.28 -22.21
C ARG A 90 14.88 -16.61 -22.77
N GLY A 91 16.05 -17.06 -22.29
CA GLY A 91 16.66 -18.33 -22.65
C GLY A 91 15.77 -19.52 -22.36
N TYR A 92 15.21 -19.58 -21.15
CA TYR A 92 14.28 -20.63 -20.73
C TYR A 92 13.03 -20.67 -21.61
N VAL A 93 12.42 -19.52 -21.90
CA VAL A 93 11.25 -19.41 -22.79
C VAL A 93 11.56 -19.85 -24.22
N LYS A 94 12.74 -19.54 -24.74
CA LYS A 94 13.13 -19.94 -26.11
C LYS A 94 13.39 -21.45 -26.25
N ASN A 95 13.66 -22.13 -25.13
CA ASN A 95 13.96 -23.56 -25.10
C ASN A 95 12.81 -24.36 -24.44
N ASP A 96 11.58 -23.85 -24.51
CA ASP A 96 10.37 -24.51 -24.02
C ASP A 96 10.45 -24.99 -22.55
N MET A 97 11.10 -24.19 -21.69
CA MET A 97 11.24 -24.41 -20.24
C MET A 97 10.50 -23.33 -19.43
N PRO A 98 9.16 -23.31 -19.47
CA PRO A 98 8.37 -22.24 -18.86
C PRO A 98 8.41 -22.25 -17.32
N VAL A 99 8.54 -23.43 -16.68
CA VAL A 99 8.60 -23.57 -15.21
C VAL A 99 9.85 -22.90 -14.66
N GLU A 100 11.00 -23.15 -15.28
CA GLU A 100 12.30 -22.61 -14.90
C GLU A 100 12.35 -21.09 -15.10
N SER A 101 11.68 -20.58 -16.13
CA SER A 101 11.52 -19.14 -16.39
C SER A 101 10.78 -18.44 -15.25
N VAL A 102 9.61 -18.96 -14.85
CA VAL A 102 8.79 -18.40 -13.77
C VAL A 102 9.49 -18.56 -12.41
N SER A 103 10.13 -19.70 -12.16
CA SER A 103 10.92 -19.95 -10.95
C SER A 103 12.10 -18.97 -10.82
N LEU A 104 12.81 -18.71 -11.92
CA LEU A 104 13.91 -17.74 -11.94
C LEU A 104 13.41 -16.32 -11.68
N TYR A 105 12.24 -15.94 -12.21
CA TYR A 105 11.58 -14.68 -11.90
C TYR A 105 11.21 -14.57 -10.41
N GLY A 106 10.62 -15.61 -9.82
CA GLY A 106 10.32 -15.67 -8.39
C GLY A 106 11.57 -15.46 -7.53
N ARG A 107 12.69 -16.09 -7.90
CA ARG A 107 13.98 -15.90 -7.23
C ARG A 107 14.51 -14.46 -7.39
N MET A 108 14.44 -13.89 -8.59
CA MET A 108 14.83 -12.49 -8.86
C MET A 108 14.12 -11.52 -7.91
N SER A 109 12.79 -11.68 -7.78
CA SER A 109 11.95 -10.86 -6.91
C SER A 109 12.24 -11.07 -5.43
N SER A 110 12.43 -12.33 -4.98
CA SER A 110 12.75 -12.64 -3.57
C SER A 110 14.07 -12.04 -3.10
N LEU A 111 15.02 -11.83 -4.02
CA LEU A 111 16.31 -11.21 -3.75
C LEU A 111 16.28 -9.68 -3.89
N GLY A 112 15.11 -9.08 -4.10
CA GLY A 112 14.92 -7.63 -4.23
C GLY A 112 15.49 -7.04 -5.53
N VAL A 113 15.80 -7.86 -6.53
CA VAL A 113 16.27 -7.39 -7.84
C VAL A 113 15.06 -6.94 -8.64
N ARG A 114 14.96 -5.63 -8.96
CA ARG A 114 13.81 -5.08 -9.69
C ARG A 114 13.76 -5.60 -11.14
N PRO A 115 12.67 -6.28 -11.55
CA PRO A 115 12.39 -6.59 -12.95
C PRO A 115 12.24 -5.31 -13.78
N ASP A 116 12.55 -5.39 -15.07
CA ASP A 116 12.42 -4.28 -16.02
C ASP A 116 11.50 -4.65 -17.20
N GLY A 117 11.28 -3.70 -18.12
CA GLY A 117 10.45 -3.90 -19.31
C GLY A 117 10.89 -5.06 -20.21
N PHE A 118 12.13 -5.55 -20.07
CA PHE A 118 12.65 -6.70 -20.82
C PHE A 118 12.48 -8.03 -20.09
N THR A 119 12.08 -8.03 -18.81
CA THR A 119 11.75 -9.25 -18.05
C THR A 119 10.34 -9.72 -18.39
N PHE A 120 9.38 -8.80 -18.42
CA PHE A 120 7.95 -9.12 -18.42
C PHE A 120 7.43 -9.90 -19.63
N PRO A 121 7.74 -9.55 -20.90
CA PRO A 121 7.18 -10.26 -22.04
C PRO A 121 7.49 -11.77 -22.03
N PHE A 122 8.64 -12.14 -21.49
CA PHE A 122 9.11 -13.52 -21.45
C PHE A 122 8.51 -14.31 -20.28
N VAL A 123 8.39 -13.68 -19.10
CA VAL A 123 7.72 -14.32 -17.95
C VAL A 123 6.24 -14.54 -18.24
N VAL A 124 5.58 -13.57 -18.89
CA VAL A 124 4.17 -13.68 -19.31
C VAL A 124 4.00 -14.80 -20.33
N LYS A 125 4.87 -14.87 -21.34
CA LYS A 125 4.85 -15.95 -22.33
C LYS A 125 5.04 -17.32 -21.67
N ALA A 126 6.05 -17.49 -20.82
CA ALA A 126 6.25 -18.74 -20.07
C ALA A 126 5.03 -19.09 -19.22
N SER A 127 4.45 -18.10 -18.53
CA SER A 127 3.29 -18.34 -17.65
C SER A 127 2.03 -18.72 -18.43
N ALA A 128 1.88 -18.28 -19.68
CA ALA A 128 0.78 -18.66 -20.56
C ALA A 128 0.94 -20.08 -21.15
N GLU A 129 2.17 -20.58 -21.24
CA GLU A 129 2.50 -21.94 -21.71
C GLU A 129 2.41 -22.99 -20.58
N LEU A 130 2.33 -22.55 -19.32
CA LEU A 130 2.06 -23.43 -18.20
C LEU A 130 0.57 -23.80 -18.15
N PRO A 131 0.22 -25.07 -17.85
CA PRO A 131 -1.15 -25.46 -17.53
C PRO A 131 -1.75 -24.62 -16.37
N ASP A 132 -0.87 -24.06 -15.54
CA ASP A 132 -1.14 -23.20 -14.40
C ASP A 132 -1.32 -21.72 -14.81
N SER A 133 -2.47 -21.37 -15.40
CA SER A 133 -2.79 -20.01 -15.83
C SER A 133 -2.83 -18.96 -14.68
N TRP A 134 -2.75 -19.39 -13.43
CA TRP A 134 -2.88 -18.57 -12.21
C TRP A 134 -1.59 -17.85 -11.80
N ALA A 135 -0.41 -18.39 -12.12
CA ALA A 135 0.87 -17.71 -11.87
C ALA A 135 0.96 -16.44 -12.72
N ALA A 136 0.45 -16.50 -13.96
CA ALA A 136 0.27 -15.33 -14.82
C ALA A 136 -0.65 -14.30 -14.17
N LEU A 137 -1.80 -14.71 -13.62
CA LEU A 137 -2.79 -13.81 -13.00
C LEU A 137 -2.24 -13.08 -11.77
N THR A 138 -1.53 -13.81 -10.90
CA THR A 138 -0.95 -13.28 -9.66
C THR A 138 0.19 -12.33 -9.96
N ILE A 139 1.08 -12.70 -10.89
CA ILE A 139 2.16 -11.83 -11.34
C ILE A 139 1.55 -10.60 -12.05
N HIS A 140 0.51 -10.75 -12.87
CA HIS A 140 -0.06 -9.62 -13.60
C HIS A 140 -0.74 -8.60 -12.68
N ALA A 141 -1.61 -9.05 -11.78
CA ALA A 141 -2.32 -8.16 -10.86
C ALA A 141 -1.35 -7.48 -9.87
N HIS A 142 -0.39 -8.24 -9.33
CA HIS A 142 0.58 -7.71 -8.36
C HIS A 142 1.62 -6.78 -9.01
N VAL A 143 2.04 -7.04 -10.26
CA VAL A 143 3.14 -6.30 -10.92
C VAL A 143 2.65 -5.12 -11.75
N PHE A 144 1.55 -5.25 -12.50
CA PHE A 144 1.13 -4.20 -13.42
C PHE A 144 0.03 -3.30 -12.85
N GLY A 145 -0.55 -3.67 -11.71
CA GLY A 145 -1.66 -2.90 -11.14
C GLY A 145 -2.89 -2.85 -12.07
N ASP A 146 -2.98 -3.73 -13.06
CA ASP A 146 -4.05 -3.76 -14.06
C ASP A 146 -5.05 -4.88 -13.72
N VAL A 147 -6.10 -4.51 -13.00
CA VAL A 147 -7.19 -5.44 -12.68
C VAL A 147 -8.02 -5.79 -13.92
N GLY A 148 -7.98 -4.98 -14.99
CA GLY A 148 -8.75 -5.22 -16.20
C GLY A 148 -8.23 -6.43 -16.98
N LEU A 149 -6.90 -6.58 -17.07
CA LEU A 149 -6.31 -7.79 -17.64
C LEU A 149 -6.51 -9.01 -16.74
N ALA A 150 -6.47 -8.81 -15.40
CA ALA A 150 -6.75 -9.88 -14.45
C ALA A 150 -8.20 -10.39 -14.56
N ASP A 151 -9.18 -9.49 -14.75
CA ASP A 151 -10.57 -9.87 -15.05
C ASP A 151 -10.64 -10.75 -16.29
N TYR A 152 -10.06 -10.28 -17.40
CA TYR A 152 -10.13 -11.01 -18.66
C TYR A 152 -9.56 -12.43 -18.53
N LEU A 153 -8.39 -12.56 -17.89
CA LEU A 153 -7.79 -13.86 -17.63
C LEU A 153 -8.67 -14.73 -16.73
N PHE A 154 -9.21 -14.19 -15.65
CA PHE A 154 -10.09 -14.92 -14.75
C PHE A 154 -11.38 -15.39 -15.43
N GLU A 155 -11.98 -14.56 -16.30
CA GLU A 155 -13.19 -14.91 -17.04
C GLU A 155 -12.94 -15.94 -18.14
N THR A 156 -11.73 -15.99 -18.72
CA THR A 156 -11.34 -16.96 -19.77
C THR A 156 -10.89 -18.32 -19.24
N MET A 157 -10.73 -18.47 -17.92
CA MET A 157 -10.42 -19.76 -17.29
C MET A 157 -11.55 -20.77 -17.51
N ILE A 158 -11.19 -21.96 -18.02
CA ILE A 158 -12.11 -23.07 -18.24
C ILE A 158 -12.63 -23.62 -16.90
N GLU A 159 -11.74 -23.75 -15.91
CA GLU A 159 -12.07 -24.15 -14.54
C GLU A 159 -11.51 -23.13 -13.55
N ARG A 160 -12.31 -22.76 -12.55
CA ARG A 160 -11.93 -21.79 -11.50
C ARG A 160 -11.96 -22.50 -10.16
N ASP A 161 -10.79 -22.96 -9.73
CA ASP A 161 -10.61 -23.63 -8.45
C ASP A 161 -10.47 -22.64 -7.28
N LEU A 162 -10.45 -23.17 -6.05
CA LEU A 162 -10.33 -22.38 -4.82
C LEU A 162 -9.11 -21.44 -4.83
N VAL A 163 -7.99 -21.89 -5.41
CA VAL A 163 -6.73 -21.12 -5.47
C VAL A 163 -6.87 -19.91 -6.38
N ALA A 164 -7.50 -20.07 -7.55
CA ALA A 164 -7.76 -18.97 -8.47
C ALA A 164 -8.67 -17.89 -7.85
N TRP A 165 -9.75 -18.31 -7.17
CA TRP A 165 -10.63 -17.39 -6.44
C TRP A 165 -9.86 -16.63 -5.34
N ASN A 166 -9.13 -17.35 -4.49
CA ASN A 166 -8.35 -16.77 -3.39
C ASN A 166 -7.33 -15.74 -3.89
N SER A 167 -6.60 -16.09 -4.94
CA SER A 167 -5.58 -15.23 -5.53
C SER A 167 -6.19 -13.94 -6.08
N PHE A 168 -7.31 -14.04 -6.79
CA PHE A 168 -7.92 -12.86 -7.40
C PHE A 168 -8.58 -11.94 -6.35
N ILE A 169 -9.27 -12.52 -5.36
CA ILE A 169 -9.83 -11.77 -4.24
C ILE A 169 -8.70 -11.06 -3.48
N ALA A 170 -7.63 -11.77 -3.12
CA ALA A 170 -6.50 -11.20 -2.40
C ALA A 170 -5.81 -10.08 -3.20
N ALA A 171 -5.62 -10.27 -4.50
CA ALA A 171 -5.04 -9.24 -5.38
C ALA A 171 -5.93 -7.99 -5.44
N CYS A 172 -7.24 -8.14 -5.57
CA CYS A 172 -8.18 -7.01 -5.53
C CYS A 172 -8.06 -6.23 -4.21
N VAL A 173 -7.96 -6.94 -3.08
CA VAL A 173 -7.79 -6.30 -1.76
C VAL A 173 -6.45 -5.56 -1.64
N GLN A 174 -5.35 -6.17 -2.08
CA GLN A 174 -4.02 -5.55 -2.04
C GLN A 174 -3.94 -4.26 -2.86
N MET A 175 -4.70 -4.22 -3.96
CA MET A 175 -4.74 -3.08 -4.88
C MET A 175 -5.81 -2.03 -4.52
N GLY A 176 -6.57 -2.24 -3.43
CA GLY A 176 -7.60 -1.31 -2.96
C GLY A 176 -8.96 -1.44 -3.65
N TYR A 177 -9.19 -2.48 -4.44
CA TYR A 177 -10.48 -2.79 -5.10
C TYR A 177 -11.37 -3.66 -4.19
N ALA A 178 -11.57 -3.23 -2.95
CA ALA A 178 -12.29 -4.00 -1.93
C ALA A 178 -13.73 -4.37 -2.32
N SER A 179 -14.49 -3.46 -2.95
CA SER A 179 -15.87 -3.74 -3.38
C SER A 179 -15.91 -4.90 -4.38
N LYS A 180 -14.92 -4.95 -5.27
CA LYS A 180 -14.78 -6.03 -6.25
C LYS A 180 -14.37 -7.34 -5.59
N ALA A 181 -13.47 -7.30 -4.60
CA ALA A 181 -13.10 -8.47 -3.83
C ALA A 181 -14.32 -9.12 -3.14
N LEU A 182 -15.22 -8.32 -2.56
CA LEU A 182 -16.47 -8.83 -1.98
C LEU A 182 -17.45 -9.35 -3.04
N ALA A 183 -17.53 -8.71 -4.20
CA ALA A 183 -18.33 -9.22 -5.31
C ALA A 183 -17.82 -10.57 -5.81
N LEU A 184 -16.50 -10.74 -5.91
CA LEU A 184 -15.86 -12.02 -6.26
C LEU A 184 -16.10 -13.08 -5.18
N PHE A 185 -16.01 -12.72 -3.90
CA PHE A 185 -16.35 -13.61 -2.77
C PHE A 185 -17.80 -14.11 -2.87
N HIS A 186 -18.75 -13.23 -3.16
CA HIS A 186 -20.14 -13.61 -3.35
C HIS A 186 -20.31 -14.53 -4.58
N ARG A 187 -19.66 -14.21 -5.71
CA ARG A 187 -19.66 -15.03 -6.93
C ARG A 187 -19.08 -16.43 -6.69
N MET A 188 -18.04 -16.55 -5.86
CA MET A 188 -17.45 -17.83 -5.47
C MET A 188 -18.47 -18.74 -4.77
N GLY A 189 -19.28 -18.16 -3.87
CA GLY A 189 -20.38 -18.89 -3.21
C GLY A 189 -21.47 -19.35 -4.19
N LEU A 190 -21.83 -18.51 -5.16
CA LEU A 190 -22.77 -18.88 -6.23
C LEU A 190 -22.23 -20.00 -7.13
N ALA A 191 -20.91 -20.04 -7.33
CA ALA A 191 -20.21 -21.12 -8.02
C ALA A 191 -20.05 -22.40 -7.18
N ARG A 192 -20.61 -22.43 -5.96
CA ARG A 192 -20.54 -23.55 -5.00
C ARG A 192 -19.11 -23.95 -4.62
N ILE A 193 -18.16 -23.04 -4.71
CA ILE A 193 -16.81 -23.25 -4.20
C ILE A 193 -16.78 -22.83 -2.73
N LYS A 194 -16.42 -23.77 -1.84
CA LYS A 194 -16.40 -23.51 -0.40
C LYS A 194 -15.22 -22.59 -0.03
N PRO A 195 -15.46 -21.46 0.67
CA PRO A 195 -14.40 -20.61 1.20
C PRO A 195 -13.47 -21.35 2.17
N ASP A 196 -12.18 -21.02 2.14
CA ASP A 196 -11.21 -21.44 3.16
C ASP A 196 -10.75 -20.24 4.01
N ALA A 197 -9.83 -20.47 4.95
CA ALA A 197 -9.32 -19.42 5.82
C ALA A 197 -8.69 -18.25 5.03
N VAL A 198 -8.03 -18.50 3.90
CA VAL A 198 -7.42 -17.46 3.07
C VAL A 198 -8.51 -16.62 2.39
N THR A 199 -9.58 -17.26 1.92
CA THR A 199 -10.76 -16.57 1.38
C THR A 199 -11.36 -15.64 2.43
N ILE A 200 -11.62 -16.15 3.64
CA ILE A 200 -12.27 -15.41 4.72
C ILE A 200 -11.41 -14.23 5.17
N VAL A 201 -10.10 -14.44 5.35
CA VAL A 201 -9.16 -13.35 5.71
C VAL A 201 -9.18 -12.24 4.66
N SER A 202 -9.20 -12.60 3.37
CA SER A 202 -9.24 -11.62 2.28
C SER A 202 -10.57 -10.86 2.25
N ALA A 203 -11.69 -11.55 2.44
CA ALA A 203 -13.01 -10.94 2.51
C ALA A 203 -13.17 -10.00 3.72
N LEU A 204 -12.70 -10.40 4.91
CA LEU A 204 -12.69 -9.54 6.10
C LEU A 204 -11.80 -8.31 5.92
N SER A 205 -10.64 -8.46 5.28
CA SER A 205 -9.79 -7.32 4.92
C SER A 205 -10.51 -6.35 3.97
N ALA A 206 -11.25 -6.85 2.99
CA ALA A 206 -12.08 -6.02 2.11
C ALA A 206 -13.17 -5.27 2.89
N CYS A 207 -13.88 -5.94 3.82
CA CYS A 207 -14.84 -5.31 4.72
C CYS A 207 -14.18 -4.20 5.55
N GLY A 208 -12.98 -4.44 6.08
CA GLY A 208 -12.20 -3.44 6.80
C GLY A 208 -11.81 -2.24 5.92
N GLN A 209 -11.47 -2.43 4.64
CA GLN A 209 -11.19 -1.32 3.72
C GLN A 209 -12.42 -0.47 3.40
N LEU A 210 -13.60 -1.10 3.31
CA LEU A 210 -14.87 -0.42 3.02
C LEU A 210 -15.59 0.10 4.28
N GLY A 211 -15.14 -0.29 5.47
CA GLY A 211 -15.80 0.03 6.74
C GLY A 211 -17.14 -0.68 6.94
N CYS A 212 -17.33 -1.87 6.35
CA CYS A 212 -18.57 -2.65 6.40
C CYS A 212 -18.52 -3.68 7.53
N LEU A 213 -18.81 -3.23 8.75
CA LEU A 213 -18.76 -4.03 9.97
C LEU A 213 -19.79 -5.17 9.97
N ASN A 214 -21.02 -4.90 9.54
CA ASN A 214 -22.10 -5.88 9.60
C ASN A 214 -21.92 -6.98 8.56
N ILE A 215 -21.52 -6.62 7.34
CA ILE A 215 -21.13 -7.61 6.30
C ILE A 215 -19.95 -8.45 6.80
N GLY A 216 -18.93 -7.83 7.40
CA GLY A 216 -17.77 -8.55 7.93
C GLY A 216 -18.13 -9.54 9.03
N ASN A 217 -19.01 -9.16 9.96
CA ASN A 217 -19.51 -10.06 10.99
C ASN A 217 -20.27 -11.24 10.41
N LYS A 218 -21.17 -11.02 9.43
CA LYS A 218 -21.91 -12.11 8.76
C LYS A 218 -20.97 -13.10 8.06
N ILE A 219 -19.91 -12.61 7.41
CA ILE A 219 -18.90 -13.45 6.76
C ILE A 219 -18.17 -14.31 7.82
N PHE A 220 -17.80 -13.70 8.95
CA PHE A 220 -17.14 -14.45 10.04
C PHE A 220 -18.09 -15.48 10.67
N ASP A 221 -19.35 -15.13 10.92
CA ASP A 221 -20.34 -16.05 11.48
C ASP A 221 -20.53 -17.26 10.56
N SER A 222 -20.59 -17.03 9.23
CA SER A 222 -20.59 -18.12 8.24
C SER A 222 -19.35 -19.01 8.34
N ALA A 223 -18.17 -18.43 8.55
CA ALA A 223 -16.93 -19.18 8.71
C ALA A 223 -16.92 -20.05 9.99
N LEU A 224 -17.59 -19.59 11.06
CA LEU A 224 -17.78 -20.40 12.27
C LEU A 224 -18.62 -21.64 12.01
N TYR A 225 -19.75 -21.51 11.28
CA TYR A 225 -20.57 -22.65 10.88
C TYR A 225 -19.78 -23.68 10.05
N ASP A 226 -18.76 -23.22 9.31
CA ASP A 226 -17.88 -24.07 8.52
C ASP A 226 -16.71 -24.70 9.30
N GLY A 227 -16.67 -24.53 10.63
CA GLY A 227 -15.68 -25.14 11.52
C GLY A 227 -14.37 -24.37 11.65
N MET A 228 -14.32 -23.09 11.28
CA MET A 228 -13.10 -22.26 11.37
C MET A 228 -12.90 -21.57 12.73
N GLU A 229 -13.68 -21.96 13.75
CA GLU A 229 -13.76 -21.34 15.07
C GLU A 229 -12.45 -21.24 15.86
N SER A 230 -11.46 -22.09 15.57
CA SER A 230 -10.17 -22.11 16.27
C SER A 230 -8.99 -21.59 15.42
N ASN A 231 -9.26 -20.89 14.31
CA ASN A 231 -8.20 -20.41 13.43
C ASN A 231 -7.72 -18.99 13.83
N ILE A 232 -6.56 -18.92 14.50
CA ILE A 232 -5.94 -17.65 14.94
C ILE A 232 -5.73 -16.62 13.82
N ILE A 233 -5.55 -17.07 12.57
CA ILE A 233 -5.38 -16.16 11.42
C ILE A 233 -6.72 -15.47 11.12
N VAL A 234 -7.82 -16.22 11.16
CA VAL A 234 -9.18 -15.72 10.92
C VAL A 234 -9.63 -14.82 12.08
N GLU A 235 -9.33 -15.20 13.33
CA GLU A 235 -9.57 -14.34 14.51
C GLU A 235 -8.81 -13.01 14.42
N ASN A 236 -7.51 -13.05 14.05
CA ASN A 236 -6.71 -11.83 13.86
C ASN A 236 -7.25 -10.95 12.73
N ALA A 237 -7.75 -11.53 11.64
CA ALA A 237 -8.38 -10.79 10.55
C ALA A 237 -9.70 -10.15 10.99
N ARG A 238 -10.48 -10.82 11.85
CA ARG A 238 -11.68 -10.23 12.47
C ARG A 238 -11.33 -9.04 13.36
N LEU A 239 -10.29 -9.14 14.18
CA LEU A 239 -9.80 -8.02 14.99
C LEU A 239 -9.41 -6.82 14.11
N ASP A 240 -8.60 -7.05 13.07
CA ASP A 240 -8.16 -6.01 12.14
C ASP A 240 -9.35 -5.34 11.44
N MET A 241 -10.32 -6.13 10.96
CA MET A 241 -11.57 -5.63 10.38
C MET A 241 -12.33 -4.76 11.38
N CYS A 242 -12.51 -5.20 12.62
CA CYS A 242 -13.21 -4.42 13.65
C CYS A 242 -12.52 -3.07 13.91
N MET A 243 -11.19 -3.06 14.02
CA MET A 243 -10.41 -1.83 14.20
C MET A 243 -10.51 -0.89 12.99
N LYS A 244 -10.51 -1.42 11.77
CA LYS A 244 -10.65 -0.69 10.50
C LYS A 244 -12.10 -0.26 10.17
N CYS A 245 -13.08 -0.77 10.91
CA CYS A 245 -14.46 -0.27 10.94
C CYS A 245 -14.72 0.65 12.15
N GLY A 246 -13.69 0.96 12.95
CA GLY A 246 -13.80 1.84 14.11
C GLY A 246 -14.48 1.22 15.34
N SER A 247 -14.82 -0.07 15.32
CA SER A 247 -15.45 -0.78 16.44
C SER A 247 -14.42 -1.27 17.47
N THR A 248 -13.73 -0.31 18.08
CA THR A 248 -12.63 -0.59 19.02
C THR A 248 -13.06 -1.35 20.28
N HIS A 249 -14.28 -1.14 20.77
CA HIS A 249 -14.84 -1.89 21.90
C HIS A 249 -15.03 -3.36 21.56
N MET A 250 -15.67 -3.65 20.41
CA MET A 250 -15.88 -5.03 19.97
C MET A 250 -14.55 -5.75 19.75
N ALA A 251 -13.57 -5.09 19.11
CA ALA A 251 -12.24 -5.66 18.95
C ALA A 251 -11.56 -5.97 20.30
N ARG A 252 -11.75 -5.12 21.31
CA ARG A 252 -11.23 -5.35 22.68
C ARG A 252 -11.84 -6.59 23.30
N THR A 253 -13.17 -6.70 23.30
CA THR A 253 -13.91 -7.86 23.82
C THR A 253 -13.44 -9.14 23.14
N LEU A 254 -13.40 -9.15 21.81
CA LEU A 254 -12.94 -10.31 21.03
C LEU A 254 -11.50 -10.67 21.38
N PHE A 255 -10.59 -9.70 21.48
CA PHE A 255 -9.22 -9.95 21.88
C PHE A 255 -9.15 -10.56 23.29
N ASP A 256 -9.96 -10.10 24.23
CA ASP A 256 -10.02 -10.64 25.61
C ASP A 256 -10.59 -12.07 25.68
N GLU A 257 -11.44 -12.45 24.72
CA GLU A 257 -12.01 -13.80 24.60
C GLU A 257 -11.07 -14.79 23.91
N MET A 258 -10.08 -14.33 23.13
CA MET A 258 -9.13 -15.21 22.45
C MET A 258 -8.36 -16.10 23.43
N ARG A 259 -8.42 -17.43 23.19
CA ARG A 259 -7.67 -18.43 23.98
C ARG A 259 -6.16 -18.33 23.79
N LEU A 260 -5.72 -18.08 22.56
CA LEU A 260 -4.31 -17.97 22.19
C LEU A 260 -4.09 -16.63 21.47
N ARG A 261 -3.13 -15.84 21.96
CA ARG A 261 -2.76 -14.56 21.36
C ARG A 261 -1.30 -14.59 20.94
N ASN A 262 -1.05 -14.32 19.67
CA ASN A 262 0.31 -14.23 19.13
C ASN A 262 0.70 -12.77 18.90
N VAL A 263 1.94 -12.54 18.46
CA VAL A 263 2.46 -11.18 18.16
C VAL A 263 1.54 -10.40 17.21
N VAL A 264 0.89 -11.08 16.27
CA VAL A 264 -0.06 -10.46 15.34
C VAL A 264 -1.31 -9.97 16.07
N SER A 265 -1.92 -10.77 16.95
CA SER A 265 -3.10 -10.35 17.75
C SER A 265 -2.82 -9.05 18.52
N TRP A 266 -1.68 -8.99 19.22
CA TRP A 266 -1.28 -7.81 20.00
C TRP A 266 -0.95 -6.61 19.11
N SER A 267 -0.18 -6.82 18.04
CA SER A 267 0.22 -5.74 17.14
C SER A 267 -0.97 -5.13 16.40
N THR A 268 -1.94 -5.94 15.98
CA THR A 268 -3.19 -5.48 15.36
C THR A 268 -3.97 -4.56 16.29
N MET A 269 -4.08 -4.92 17.58
CA MET A 269 -4.78 -4.08 18.55
C MET A 269 -4.02 -2.77 18.83
N ILE A 270 -2.70 -2.82 19.03
CA ILE A 270 -1.88 -1.63 19.29
C ILE A 270 -1.95 -0.65 18.11
N LEU A 271 -1.74 -1.14 16.88
CA LEU A 271 -1.84 -0.33 15.67
C LEU A 271 -3.26 0.21 15.47
N GLY A 272 -4.27 -0.64 15.68
CA GLY A 272 -5.66 -0.25 15.55
C GLY A 272 -6.02 0.89 16.52
N TYR A 273 -5.59 0.83 17.77
CA TYR A 273 -5.84 1.89 18.76
C TYR A 273 -5.16 3.20 18.34
N ALA A 274 -3.91 3.14 17.88
CA ALA A 274 -3.18 4.30 17.38
C ALA A 274 -3.90 5.01 16.23
N VAL A 275 -4.35 4.25 15.22
CA VAL A 275 -5.09 4.80 14.07
C VAL A 275 -6.48 5.32 14.49
N ASN A 276 -7.06 4.79 15.57
CA ASN A 276 -8.32 5.25 16.13
C ASN A 276 -8.22 6.49 17.04
N GLY A 277 -7.02 7.07 17.20
CA GLY A 277 -6.79 8.21 18.09
C GLY A 277 -6.82 7.84 19.57
N LYS A 278 -6.64 6.56 19.89
CA LYS A 278 -6.63 5.98 21.25
C LYS A 278 -5.20 5.64 21.67
N SER A 279 -4.32 6.64 21.60
CA SER A 279 -2.88 6.45 21.79
C SER A 279 -2.54 5.99 23.21
N GLU A 280 -3.29 6.42 24.22
CA GLU A 280 -3.09 6.02 25.61
C GLU A 280 -3.36 4.51 25.77
N GLU A 281 -4.45 4.01 25.20
CA GLU A 281 -4.79 2.58 25.19
C GLU A 281 -3.78 1.76 24.38
N ALA A 282 -3.27 2.30 23.26
CA ALA A 282 -2.23 1.65 22.47
C ALA A 282 -0.93 1.44 23.27
N LEU A 283 -0.46 2.48 23.97
CA LEU A 283 0.76 2.43 24.78
C LEU A 283 0.60 1.60 26.06
N ALA A 284 -0.59 1.64 26.68
CA ALA A 284 -0.93 0.77 27.80
C ALA A 284 -0.92 -0.71 27.37
N LEU A 285 -1.50 -1.03 26.21
CA LEU A 285 -1.51 -2.40 25.70
C LEU A 285 -0.11 -2.87 25.29
N PHE A 286 0.72 -1.98 24.73
CA PHE A 286 2.12 -2.27 24.45
C PHE A 286 2.91 -2.59 25.73
N SER A 287 2.74 -1.79 26.78
CA SER A 287 3.38 -2.03 28.08
C SER A 287 2.96 -3.38 28.65
N ARG A 288 1.68 -3.73 28.55
CA ARG A 288 1.18 -5.05 28.95
C ARG A 288 1.78 -6.18 28.11
N MET A 289 1.91 -6.00 26.79
CA MET A 289 2.56 -6.97 25.90
C MET A 289 4.01 -7.22 26.30
N GLN A 290 4.75 -6.18 26.72
CA GLN A 290 6.13 -6.33 27.18
C GLN A 290 6.26 -7.13 28.47
N ASN A 291 5.27 -7.05 29.36
CA ASN A 291 5.30 -7.72 30.66
C ASN A 291 4.75 -9.16 30.63
N GLU A 292 3.68 -9.39 29.86
CA GLU A 292 2.88 -10.64 29.92
C GLU A 292 2.74 -11.31 28.55
N GLY A 293 3.12 -10.63 27.48
CA GLY A 293 2.84 -11.04 26.10
C GLY A 293 4.06 -11.61 25.37
N PRO A 294 3.87 -11.97 24.10
CA PRO A 294 4.98 -12.38 23.25
C PRO A 294 5.88 -11.16 22.96
N LYS A 295 7.16 -11.43 22.63
CA LYS A 295 8.14 -10.37 22.36
C LYS A 295 7.66 -9.46 21.21
N PRO A 296 7.65 -8.13 21.40
CA PRO A 296 7.35 -7.17 20.33
C PRO A 296 8.24 -7.33 19.11
N ASN A 297 7.70 -7.09 17.91
CA ASN A 297 8.44 -7.05 16.66
C ASN A 297 8.31 -5.68 15.98
N TYR A 298 8.90 -5.52 14.79
CA TYR A 298 8.83 -4.28 14.02
C TYR A 298 7.38 -3.80 13.78
N VAL A 299 6.41 -4.71 13.57
CA VAL A 299 4.99 -4.31 13.39
C VAL A 299 4.43 -3.72 14.68
N THR A 300 4.78 -4.29 15.83
CA THR A 300 4.40 -3.75 17.14
C THR A 300 4.94 -2.33 17.33
N TYR A 301 6.24 -2.12 17.05
CA TYR A 301 6.87 -0.81 17.17
C TYR A 301 6.33 0.21 16.16
N LEU A 302 5.95 -0.21 14.96
CA LEU A 302 5.23 0.65 14.02
C LEU A 302 3.92 1.18 14.64
N GLY A 303 3.14 0.31 15.29
CA GLY A 303 1.92 0.72 16.01
C GLY A 303 2.20 1.70 17.16
N VAL A 304 3.27 1.49 17.91
CA VAL A 304 3.72 2.40 18.98
C VAL A 304 4.14 3.77 18.42
N LEU A 305 4.91 3.80 17.33
CA LEU A 305 5.31 5.05 16.67
C LEU A 305 4.10 5.80 16.08
N PHE A 306 3.11 5.10 15.53
CA PHE A 306 1.84 5.73 15.14
C PHE A 306 1.11 6.34 16.34
N ALA A 307 1.07 5.66 17.48
CA ALA A 307 0.46 6.19 18.70
C ALA A 307 1.18 7.47 19.17
N CYS A 308 2.52 7.47 19.15
CA CYS A 308 3.32 8.65 19.46
C CYS A 308 3.08 9.79 18.45
N SER A 309 3.00 9.48 17.15
CA SER A 309 2.70 10.45 16.10
C SER A 309 1.37 11.13 16.35
N HIS A 310 0.29 10.36 16.55
CA HIS A 310 -1.05 10.91 16.71
C HIS A 310 -1.31 11.60 18.06
N ALA A 311 -0.44 11.39 19.05
CA ALA A 311 -0.50 12.05 20.35
C ALA A 311 0.54 13.16 20.52
N GLY A 312 1.39 13.43 19.52
CA GLY A 312 2.45 14.43 19.60
C GLY A 312 3.57 14.09 20.61
N LEU A 313 3.76 12.80 20.93
CA LEU A 313 4.74 12.33 21.93
C LEU A 313 6.15 12.20 21.32
N VAL A 314 6.74 13.32 20.91
CA VAL A 314 8.03 13.36 20.19
C VAL A 314 9.15 12.64 20.95
N SER A 315 9.34 12.94 22.23
CA SER A 315 10.44 12.36 23.03
C SER A 315 10.32 10.84 23.18
N GLN A 316 9.09 10.33 23.39
CA GLN A 316 8.85 8.88 23.46
C GLN A 316 9.06 8.22 22.09
N GLY A 317 8.56 8.85 21.01
CA GLY A 317 8.76 8.37 19.65
C GLY A 317 10.24 8.22 19.30
N ARG A 318 11.07 9.20 19.66
CA ARG A 318 12.55 9.13 19.51
C ARG A 318 13.17 8.00 20.31
N ALA A 319 12.76 7.84 21.57
CA ALA A 319 13.31 6.79 22.43
C ALA A 319 13.02 5.40 21.86
N TYR A 320 11.77 5.14 21.43
CA TYR A 320 11.40 3.88 20.80
C TYR A 320 12.09 3.66 19.46
N PHE A 321 12.21 4.71 18.63
CA PHE A 321 12.91 4.60 17.35
C PHE A 321 14.40 4.31 17.52
N SER A 322 15.05 4.99 18.47
CA SER A 322 16.47 4.73 18.78
C SER A 322 16.65 3.31 19.29
N TYR A 323 15.77 2.83 20.17
CA TYR A 323 15.79 1.45 20.64
C TYR A 323 15.72 0.41 19.50
N ILE A 324 14.84 0.61 18.50
CA ILE A 324 14.76 -0.35 17.38
C ILE A 324 15.95 -0.25 16.42
N VAL A 325 16.55 0.93 16.26
CA VAL A 325 17.76 1.13 15.44
C VAL A 325 18.99 0.50 16.10
N ASP A 326 19.14 0.69 17.41
CA ASP A 326 20.29 0.21 18.18
C ASP A 326 20.18 -1.29 18.53
N SER A 327 19.01 -1.89 18.31
CA SER A 327 18.77 -3.31 18.56
C SER A 327 19.46 -4.21 17.54
N ASN A 328 20.17 -5.23 18.03
CA ASN A 328 20.74 -6.29 17.19
C ASN A 328 19.70 -7.36 16.76
N ASP A 329 18.43 -7.22 17.15
CA ASP A 329 17.37 -8.17 16.79
C ASP A 329 16.89 -7.91 15.35
N GLN A 330 17.03 -8.93 14.49
CA GLN A 330 16.57 -8.88 13.11
C GLN A 330 15.05 -8.67 13.00
N ASN A 331 14.26 -9.05 14.01
CA ASN A 331 12.81 -8.85 14.05
C ASN A 331 12.41 -7.41 14.40
N LEU A 332 13.36 -6.56 14.81
CA LEU A 332 13.13 -5.16 15.20
C LEU A 332 13.68 -4.16 14.19
N GLN A 333 14.38 -4.61 13.15
CA GLN A 333 15.01 -3.72 12.19
C GLN A 333 13.99 -2.75 11.54
N PRO A 334 14.26 -1.44 11.57
CA PRO A 334 13.33 -0.44 11.06
C PRO A 334 13.17 -0.57 9.55
N ARG A 335 11.91 -0.62 9.12
CA ARG A 335 11.49 -0.59 7.72
C ARG A 335 11.07 0.81 7.29
N ARG A 336 10.83 1.02 5.99
CA ARG A 336 10.43 2.29 5.37
C ARG A 336 9.31 3.02 6.13
N GLU A 337 8.33 2.26 6.60
CA GLU A 337 7.16 2.76 7.33
C GLU A 337 7.55 3.41 8.67
N HIS A 338 8.59 2.92 9.34
CA HIS A 338 9.06 3.48 10.63
C HIS A 338 9.72 4.85 10.43
N TYR A 339 10.51 5.00 9.35
CA TYR A 339 11.10 6.28 9.00
C TYR A 339 10.02 7.30 8.60
N SER A 340 9.00 6.86 7.86
CA SER A 340 7.83 7.69 7.55
C SER A 340 7.12 8.14 8.83
N CYS A 341 6.89 7.25 9.79
CA CYS A 341 6.32 7.61 11.10
C CYS A 341 7.19 8.60 11.87
N MET A 342 8.53 8.47 11.84
CA MET A 342 9.41 9.45 12.49
C MET A 342 9.33 10.82 11.85
N VAL A 343 9.26 10.89 10.52
CA VAL A 343 9.04 12.16 9.80
C VAL A 343 7.68 12.74 10.15
N ASP A 344 6.64 11.91 10.28
CA ASP A 344 5.30 12.35 10.69
C ASP A 344 5.30 12.90 12.14
N ILE A 345 5.96 12.21 13.09
CA ILE A 345 6.13 12.67 14.48
C ILE A 345 6.80 14.05 14.52
N LEU A 346 7.96 14.19 13.87
CA LEU A 346 8.72 15.45 13.87
C LEU A 346 7.95 16.55 13.15
N GLY A 347 7.39 16.22 11.98
CA GLY A 347 6.70 17.14 11.11
C GLY A 347 5.44 17.72 11.74
N ARG A 348 4.55 16.88 12.29
CA ARG A 348 3.31 17.35 12.94
C ARG A 348 3.60 18.22 14.15
N SER A 349 4.66 17.90 14.90
CA SER A 349 5.11 18.70 16.04
C SER A 349 5.91 19.95 15.65
N GLY A 350 5.97 20.34 14.37
CA GLY A 350 6.57 21.60 13.91
C GLY A 350 8.08 21.56 13.73
N HIS A 351 8.73 20.42 13.92
CA HIS A 351 10.18 20.25 13.79
C HIS A 351 10.56 20.00 12.31
N ILE A 352 10.13 20.89 11.41
CA ILE A 352 10.20 20.69 9.94
C ILE A 352 11.64 20.53 9.44
N GLU A 353 12.56 21.41 9.86
CA GLU A 353 13.96 21.36 9.43
C GLU A 353 14.67 20.10 9.94
N GLU A 354 14.30 19.65 11.13
CA GLU A 354 14.81 18.40 11.68
C GLU A 354 14.26 17.19 10.94
N ALA A 355 12.96 17.18 10.63
CA ALA A 355 12.34 16.14 9.82
C ALA A 355 13.01 16.05 8.44
N TYR A 356 13.32 17.20 7.81
CA TYR A 356 14.08 17.24 6.56
C TYR A 356 15.50 16.68 6.72
N SER A 357 16.22 17.11 7.76
CA SER A 357 17.57 16.61 8.07
C SER A 357 17.58 15.10 8.33
N PHE A 358 16.56 14.59 9.02
CA PHE A 358 16.37 13.16 9.27
C PHE A 358 16.21 12.38 7.96
N ILE A 359 15.40 12.88 7.01
CA ILE A 359 15.25 12.26 5.68
C ILE A 359 16.59 12.18 4.95
N MET A 360 17.38 13.25 4.99
CA MET A 360 18.69 13.30 4.34
C MET A 360 19.71 12.35 4.98
N GLY A 361 19.52 11.98 6.26
CA GLY A 361 20.35 11.02 6.99
C GLY A 361 19.85 9.58 6.97
N MET A 362 18.76 9.27 6.27
CA MET A 362 18.22 7.91 6.22
C MET A 362 19.20 6.92 5.57
N PRO A 363 19.36 5.70 6.11
CA PRO A 363 20.20 4.67 5.50
C PRO A 363 19.54 3.99 4.29
N ILE A 364 18.28 4.33 4.00
CA ILE A 364 17.47 3.78 2.92
C ILE A 364 16.91 4.92 2.07
N GLU A 365 16.66 4.64 0.79
CA GLU A 365 16.09 5.61 -0.14
C GLU A 365 14.67 6.02 0.31
N PRO A 366 14.39 7.32 0.54
CA PRO A 366 13.08 7.78 0.97
C PRO A 366 12.02 7.58 -0.13
N ASP A 367 10.87 7.01 0.24
CA ASP A 367 9.76 6.77 -0.68
C ASP A 367 8.70 7.89 -0.64
N ALA A 368 7.62 7.70 -1.40
CA ALA A 368 6.52 8.66 -1.46
C ALA A 368 5.76 8.81 -0.13
N GLY A 369 5.83 7.83 0.76
CA GLY A 369 5.26 7.91 2.11
C GLY A 369 6.02 8.94 2.96
N VAL A 370 7.36 8.82 2.97
CA VAL A 370 8.25 9.71 3.75
C VAL A 370 8.14 11.16 3.28
N TRP A 371 8.30 11.41 1.98
CA TRP A 371 8.17 12.77 1.44
C TRP A 371 6.73 13.31 1.56
N GLY A 372 5.73 12.42 1.48
CA GLY A 372 4.32 12.75 1.69
C GLY A 372 4.03 13.26 3.11
N ALA A 373 4.61 12.60 4.13
CA ALA A 373 4.52 13.03 5.52
C ALA A 373 5.15 14.42 5.71
N LEU A 374 6.33 14.66 5.15
CA LEU A 374 6.98 15.97 5.21
C LEU A 374 6.16 17.05 4.49
N LEU A 375 5.62 16.78 3.30
CA LEU A 375 4.77 17.73 2.58
C LEU A 375 3.51 18.09 3.38
N GLY A 376 2.86 17.08 4.00
CA GLY A 376 1.73 17.27 4.90
C GLY A 376 2.07 18.17 6.09
N ALA A 377 3.18 17.89 6.76
CA ALA A 377 3.68 18.71 7.86
C ALA A 377 3.98 20.16 7.44
N CYS A 378 4.61 20.35 6.28
CA CYS A 378 4.89 21.67 5.74
C CYS A 378 3.61 22.45 5.42
N ALA A 379 2.53 21.77 5.01
CA ALA A 379 1.23 22.40 4.79
C ALA A 379 0.60 22.89 6.10
N ILE A 380 0.65 22.06 7.16
CA ILE A 380 0.15 22.43 8.51
C ILE A 380 0.91 23.65 9.05
N HIS A 381 2.24 23.64 8.97
CA HIS A 381 3.11 24.68 9.52
C HIS A 381 3.41 25.82 8.54
N LYS A 382 2.74 25.85 7.39
CA LYS A 382 2.86 26.88 6.33
C LYS A 382 4.32 27.10 5.85
N ASN A 383 5.18 26.07 5.93
CA ASN A 383 6.56 26.13 5.45
C ASN A 383 6.62 25.81 3.95
N VAL A 384 6.40 26.84 3.12
CA VAL A 384 6.36 26.70 1.65
C VAL A 384 7.70 26.27 1.06
N LYS A 385 8.83 26.67 1.67
CA LYS A 385 10.17 26.40 1.15
C LYS A 385 10.49 24.91 1.19
N VAL A 386 10.37 24.27 2.36
CA VAL A 386 10.60 22.83 2.50
C VAL A 386 9.49 22.03 1.81
N GLY A 387 8.25 22.53 1.86
CA GLY A 387 7.11 21.92 1.16
C GLY A 387 7.34 21.81 -0.36
N GLN A 388 7.91 22.83 -0.99
CA GLN A 388 8.25 22.77 -2.41
C GLN A 388 9.29 21.68 -2.71
N VAL A 389 10.34 21.57 -1.90
CA VAL A 389 11.37 20.52 -2.05
C VAL A 389 10.75 19.12 -1.93
N ALA A 390 9.92 18.90 -0.91
CA ALA A 390 9.23 17.63 -0.70
C ALA A 390 8.32 17.28 -1.88
N ALA A 391 7.56 18.27 -2.39
CA ALA A 391 6.68 18.06 -3.54
C ALA A 391 7.44 17.75 -4.84
N ASP A 392 8.57 18.43 -5.09
CA ASP A 392 9.40 18.16 -6.27
C ASP A 392 9.93 16.72 -6.24
N LYS A 393 10.37 16.22 -5.08
CA LYS A 393 10.74 14.81 -4.88
C LYS A 393 9.57 13.86 -5.10
N LEU A 394 8.39 14.19 -4.60
CA LEU A 394 7.17 13.39 -4.83
C LEU A 394 6.79 13.34 -6.31
N PHE A 395 7.01 14.41 -7.07
CA PHE A 395 6.72 14.40 -8.49
C PHE A 395 7.72 13.60 -9.32
N GLU A 396 8.92 13.33 -8.80
CA GLU A 396 9.87 12.37 -9.37
C GLU A 396 9.45 10.93 -9.07
N LEU A 397 8.99 10.66 -7.84
CA LEU A 397 8.65 9.31 -7.37
C LEU A 397 7.26 8.82 -7.82
N ALA A 398 6.27 9.72 -7.86
CA ALA A 398 4.86 9.40 -8.08
C ALA A 398 4.14 10.57 -8.77
N ALA A 399 4.52 10.83 -10.02
CA ALA A 399 4.08 11.99 -10.80
C ALA A 399 2.57 12.03 -11.10
N ASP A 400 1.90 10.90 -11.02
CA ASP A 400 0.48 10.68 -11.32
C ASP A 400 -0.44 10.94 -10.11
N ILE A 401 0.13 11.02 -8.90
CA ILE A 401 -0.66 11.24 -7.68
C ILE A 401 -1.09 12.72 -7.59
N ALA A 402 -2.39 12.95 -7.83
CA ALA A 402 -3.00 14.28 -7.81
C ALA A 402 -2.94 14.96 -6.43
N SER A 403 -2.99 14.20 -5.33
CA SER A 403 -3.07 14.79 -3.98
C SER A 403 -1.85 15.63 -3.61
N TYR A 404 -0.65 15.26 -4.08
CA TYR A 404 0.56 16.03 -3.82
C TYR A 404 0.56 17.37 -4.55
N HIS A 405 0.07 17.39 -5.79
CA HIS A 405 -0.09 18.61 -6.57
C HIS A 405 -1.12 19.55 -5.94
N VAL A 406 -2.27 19.01 -5.52
CA VAL A 406 -3.31 19.79 -4.85
C VAL A 406 -2.79 20.37 -3.53
N LEU A 407 -2.06 19.59 -2.74
CA LEU A 407 -1.52 20.05 -1.46
C LEU A 407 -0.50 21.19 -1.64
N LEU A 408 0.45 21.05 -2.57
CA LEU A 408 1.40 22.13 -2.88
C LEU A 408 0.69 23.37 -3.45
N SER A 409 -0.29 23.18 -4.32
CA SER A 409 -1.13 24.26 -4.87
C SER A 409 -1.84 25.02 -3.75
N ASN A 410 -2.43 24.33 -2.77
CA ASN A 410 -3.07 24.95 -1.62
C ASN A 410 -2.06 25.73 -0.76
N MET A 411 -0.87 25.17 -0.52
CA MET A 411 0.19 25.88 0.21
C MET A 411 0.61 27.18 -0.47
N TYR A 412 0.76 27.18 -1.80
CA TYR A 412 1.04 28.40 -2.56
C TYR A 412 -0.11 29.42 -2.48
N ALA A 413 -1.36 28.95 -2.56
CA ALA A 413 -2.53 29.82 -2.44
C ALA A 413 -2.59 30.48 -1.05
N SER A 414 -2.39 29.71 0.03
CA SER A 414 -2.34 30.24 1.39
C SER A 414 -1.18 31.24 1.63
N ALA A 415 -0.12 31.17 0.82
CA ALA A 415 1.00 32.11 0.84
C ALA A 415 0.87 33.26 -0.17
N GLY A 416 -0.27 33.39 -0.86
CA GLY A 416 -0.52 34.43 -1.86
C GLY A 416 0.31 34.30 -3.15
N ARG A 417 0.96 33.15 -3.40
CA ARG A 417 1.83 32.91 -4.55
C ARG A 417 1.07 32.37 -5.76
N TRP A 418 0.14 33.17 -6.31
CA TRP A 418 -0.78 32.75 -7.37
C TRP A 418 -0.10 32.29 -8.68
N ASP A 419 1.01 32.90 -9.07
CA ASP A 419 1.80 32.44 -10.23
C ASP A 419 2.29 31.00 -10.06
N SER A 420 2.59 30.60 -8.82
CA SER A 420 3.04 29.24 -8.50
C SER A 420 1.86 28.27 -8.51
N VAL A 421 0.68 28.70 -8.05
CA VAL A 421 -0.58 27.93 -8.16
C VAL A 421 -0.88 27.60 -9.62
N GLU A 422 -0.82 28.61 -10.50
CA GLU A 422 -1.15 28.42 -11.91
C GLU A 422 -0.14 27.50 -12.61
N LYS A 423 1.15 27.59 -12.26
CA LYS A 423 2.18 26.64 -12.74
C LYS A 423 1.88 25.19 -12.36
N VAL A 424 1.47 24.93 -11.11
CA VAL A 424 1.12 23.58 -10.66
C VAL A 424 -0.11 23.05 -11.39
N ARG A 425 -1.14 23.88 -11.57
CA ARG A 425 -2.36 23.49 -12.29
C ARG A 425 -2.11 23.25 -13.76
N LEU A 426 -1.30 24.09 -14.40
CA LEU A 426 -0.88 23.88 -15.79
C LEU A 426 -0.12 22.56 -15.94
N ARG A 427 0.76 22.22 -15.00
CA ARG A 427 1.45 20.92 -14.97
C ARG A 427 0.45 19.75 -14.86
N MET A 428 -0.55 19.86 -13.98
CA MET A 428 -1.61 18.85 -13.85
C MET A 428 -2.38 18.66 -15.16
N ARG A 429 -2.78 19.76 -15.83
CA ARG A 429 -3.48 19.72 -17.13
C ARG A 429 -2.60 19.09 -18.22
N LYS A 430 -1.33 19.51 -18.33
CA LYS A 430 -0.38 18.99 -19.33
C LYS A 430 -0.11 17.49 -19.17
N LYS A 431 -0.09 16.99 -17.94
CA LYS A 431 0.12 15.56 -17.63
C LYS A 431 -1.19 14.77 -17.50
N CYS A 432 -2.34 15.38 -17.79
CA CYS A 432 -3.66 14.76 -17.67
C CYS A 432 -3.94 14.14 -16.28
N ILE A 433 -3.40 14.75 -15.22
CA ILE A 433 -3.56 14.26 -13.85
C ILE A 433 -4.97 14.59 -13.37
N LYS A 434 -5.76 13.54 -13.09
CA LYS A 434 -7.15 13.68 -12.64
C LYS A 434 -7.23 13.65 -11.11
N LYS A 435 -8.01 14.57 -10.53
CA LYS A 435 -8.34 14.54 -9.10
C LYS A 435 -9.25 13.35 -8.82
N VAL A 436 -8.97 12.63 -7.74
CA VAL A 436 -9.85 11.58 -7.22
C VAL A 436 -11.14 12.23 -6.73
N ALA A 437 -12.29 11.74 -7.20
CA ALA A 437 -13.60 12.21 -6.74
C ALA A 437 -13.74 11.94 -5.23
N ALA A 438 -14.17 12.95 -4.48
CA ALA A 438 -14.38 12.82 -3.05
C ALA A 438 -15.75 12.19 -2.79
N TYR A 439 -15.80 11.16 -1.97
CA TYR A 439 -17.05 10.51 -1.56
C TYR A 439 -16.97 10.06 -0.11
N SER A 440 -18.13 9.97 0.53
CA SER A 440 -18.27 9.36 1.86
C SER A 440 -19.27 8.23 1.80
N SER A 441 -19.09 7.21 2.63
CA SER A 441 -20.00 6.07 2.69
C SER A 441 -20.39 5.69 4.11
N ILE A 442 -21.58 5.09 4.22
CA ILE A 442 -22.16 4.56 5.46
C ILE A 442 -22.78 3.19 5.17
N GLU A 443 -22.54 2.25 6.08
CA GLU A 443 -23.18 0.94 6.04
C GLU A 443 -24.50 0.98 6.82
N LEU A 444 -25.61 0.61 6.19
CA LEU A 444 -26.91 0.45 6.81
C LEU A 444 -27.54 -0.84 6.28
N ASN A 445 -28.10 -1.69 7.15
CA ASN A 445 -28.79 -2.93 6.75
C ASN A 445 -27.97 -3.85 5.82
N SER A 446 -26.63 -3.86 5.96
CA SER A 446 -25.69 -4.61 5.09
C SER A 446 -25.61 -4.10 3.65
N GLU A 447 -26.00 -2.85 3.42
CA GLU A 447 -25.80 -2.12 2.17
C GLU A 447 -24.90 -0.91 2.43
N VAL A 448 -24.03 -0.60 1.46
CA VAL A 448 -23.12 0.55 1.53
C VAL A 448 -23.71 1.69 0.71
N HIS A 449 -24.16 2.73 1.39
CA HIS A 449 -24.65 3.94 0.75
C HIS A 449 -23.49 4.90 0.54
N VAL A 450 -23.28 5.33 -0.70
CA VAL A 450 -22.19 6.24 -1.10
C VAL A 450 -22.77 7.59 -1.47
N PHE A 451 -22.15 8.65 -0.97
CA PHE A 451 -22.55 10.03 -1.21
C PHE A 451 -21.40 10.80 -1.85
N TYR A 452 -21.72 11.57 -2.88
CA TYR A 452 -20.82 12.56 -3.48
C TYR A 452 -21.25 13.97 -3.08
N THR A 453 -20.35 14.95 -3.24
CA THR A 453 -20.72 16.36 -3.00
C THR A 453 -21.86 16.77 -3.94
N GLY A 454 -22.94 17.32 -3.37
CA GLY A 454 -24.12 17.75 -4.14
C GLY A 454 -24.93 16.60 -4.76
N ASP A 455 -24.75 15.37 -4.27
CA ASP A 455 -25.45 14.20 -4.77
C ASP A 455 -26.96 14.30 -4.49
N ASN A 456 -27.76 14.06 -5.54
CA ASN A 456 -29.22 14.01 -5.49
C ASN A 456 -29.77 12.68 -6.04
N SER A 457 -28.90 11.72 -6.32
CA SER A 457 -29.28 10.42 -6.90
C SER A 457 -29.89 9.46 -5.86
N HIS A 458 -29.61 9.69 -4.57
CA HIS A 458 -30.10 8.83 -3.50
C HIS A 458 -31.64 8.95 -3.33
N PRO A 459 -32.38 7.83 -3.16
CA PRO A 459 -33.85 7.87 -3.05
C PRO A 459 -34.39 8.76 -1.92
N GLN A 460 -33.64 8.89 -0.82
CA GLN A 460 -33.97 9.76 0.32
C GLN A 460 -33.36 11.17 0.22
N SER A 461 -32.90 11.62 -0.96
CA SER A 461 -32.19 12.91 -1.11
C SER A 461 -32.95 14.06 -0.43
N SER A 462 -34.23 14.26 -0.75
CA SER A 462 -35.02 15.37 -0.18
C SER A 462 -35.03 15.39 1.36
N SER A 463 -35.15 14.21 2.00
CA SER A 463 -35.11 14.10 3.47
C SER A 463 -33.72 14.37 4.04
N ILE A 464 -32.66 13.95 3.34
CA ILE A 464 -31.26 14.19 3.74
C ILE A 464 -30.96 15.70 3.72
N TYR A 465 -31.32 16.39 2.64
CA TYR A 465 -31.09 17.85 2.53
C TYR A 465 -31.93 18.62 3.54
N GLN A 466 -33.20 18.23 3.76
CA GLN A 466 -34.02 18.85 4.80
C GLN A 466 -33.37 18.68 6.19
N LYS A 467 -32.92 17.46 6.52
CA LYS A 467 -32.25 17.20 7.79
C LYS A 467 -30.98 18.03 7.92
N LEU A 468 -30.21 18.17 6.85
CA LEU A 468 -28.99 18.95 6.83
C LEU A 468 -29.26 20.44 7.10
N GLU A 469 -30.32 21.01 6.53
CA GLU A 469 -30.73 22.39 6.81
C GLU A 469 -31.13 22.57 8.29
N ASP A 470 -31.89 21.63 8.84
CA ASP A 470 -32.24 21.63 10.27
C ASP A 470 -31.00 21.60 11.17
N LEU A 471 -29.99 20.80 10.79
CA LEU A 471 -28.73 20.73 11.53
C LEU A 471 -27.96 22.05 11.44
N TYR A 472 -27.91 22.70 10.27
CA TYR A 472 -27.25 24.00 10.11
C TYR A 472 -27.91 25.09 10.96
N MET A 473 -29.24 25.13 11.01
CA MET A 473 -29.96 26.06 11.88
C MET A 473 -29.59 25.83 13.36
N GLN A 474 -29.53 24.58 13.80
CA GLN A 474 -29.20 24.23 15.19
C GLN A 474 -27.75 24.58 15.54
N ILE A 475 -26.78 24.17 14.73
CA ILE A 475 -25.36 24.43 15.02
C ILE A 475 -25.01 25.91 14.85
N GLY A 476 -25.67 26.62 13.94
CA GLY A 476 -25.53 28.07 13.78
C GLY A 476 -25.91 28.81 15.05
N SER A 477 -26.99 28.39 15.72
CA SER A 477 -27.39 28.96 17.03
C SER A 477 -26.38 28.73 18.16
N LEU A 478 -25.50 27.72 17.99
CA LEU A 478 -24.42 27.38 18.92
C LEU A 478 -23.08 28.06 18.56
N GLY A 479 -23.05 28.89 17.52
CA GLY A 479 -21.86 29.62 17.09
C GLY A 479 -20.96 28.88 16.09
N TYR A 480 -21.48 27.89 15.36
CA TYR A 480 -20.74 27.29 14.25
C TYR A 480 -20.56 28.30 13.11
N ILE A 481 -19.32 28.42 12.63
CA ILE A 481 -18.93 29.26 11.48
C ILE A 481 -18.18 28.39 10.49
N SER A 482 -18.55 28.47 9.22
CA SER A 482 -17.92 27.66 8.16
C SER A 482 -16.49 28.12 7.87
N GLU A 483 -15.55 27.17 7.76
CA GLU A 483 -14.15 27.51 7.46
C GLU A 483 -13.88 27.59 5.94
N VAL A 484 -13.98 28.80 5.39
CA VAL A 484 -13.83 29.06 3.94
C VAL A 484 -12.38 29.15 3.43
N GLY A 485 -11.37 29.08 4.33
CA GLY A 485 -9.95 29.27 3.99
C GLY A 485 -9.37 28.28 2.97
N SER A 486 -10.03 27.14 2.77
CA SER A 486 -9.61 26.06 1.86
C SER A 486 -10.23 26.13 0.46
N VAL A 487 -11.15 27.07 0.20
CA VAL A 487 -11.88 27.18 -1.07
C VAL A 487 -11.27 28.25 -1.98
N HIS A 488 -11.29 28.01 -3.29
CA HIS A 488 -10.68 28.85 -4.33
C HIS A 488 -11.07 30.33 -4.23
N HIS A 489 -10.14 31.27 -4.31
CA HIS A 489 -10.46 32.71 -4.18
C HIS A 489 -11.31 33.33 -5.31
N ASP A 490 -11.54 32.59 -6.41
CA ASP A 490 -12.32 33.07 -7.57
C ASP A 490 -13.81 32.81 -7.40
N VAL A 491 -14.19 32.21 -6.26
CA VAL A 491 -15.55 31.85 -5.90
C VAL A 491 -15.97 32.82 -4.81
N GLU A 492 -17.12 33.48 -4.96
CA GLU A 492 -17.64 34.41 -3.96
C GLU A 492 -17.82 33.70 -2.60
N MET A 493 -17.70 34.41 -1.48
CA MET A 493 -17.75 33.77 -0.15
C MET A 493 -19.03 32.96 0.07
N GLU A 494 -20.15 33.45 -0.44
CA GLU A 494 -21.46 32.78 -0.38
C GLU A 494 -21.47 31.45 -1.16
N GLU A 495 -20.85 31.41 -2.34
CA GLU A 495 -20.69 30.18 -3.13
C GLU A 495 -19.71 29.20 -2.47
N LYS A 496 -18.66 29.70 -1.79
CA LYS A 496 -17.75 28.85 -1.01
C LYS A 496 -18.47 28.15 0.14
N GLU A 497 -19.29 28.90 0.88
CA GLU A 497 -20.10 28.37 1.97
C GLU A 497 -21.14 27.38 1.46
N ALA A 498 -21.81 27.67 0.34
CA ALA A 498 -22.77 26.77 -0.28
C ALA A 498 -22.12 25.42 -0.70
N MET A 499 -20.90 25.45 -1.24
CA MET A 499 -20.16 24.22 -1.58
C MET A 499 -19.75 23.41 -0.34
N LEU A 500 -19.31 24.08 0.73
CA LEU A 500 -18.97 23.43 2.00
C LEU A 500 -20.20 22.80 2.67
N ARG A 501 -21.38 23.39 2.45
CA ARG A 501 -22.62 22.90 3.07
C ARG A 501 -22.94 21.47 2.68
N VAL A 502 -22.69 21.12 1.42
CA VAL A 502 -23.11 19.86 0.78
C VAL A 502 -21.97 18.86 0.59
N HIS A 503 -20.93 18.95 1.42
CA HIS A 503 -19.86 17.95 1.46
C HIS A 503 -20.43 16.54 1.71
N SER A 504 -19.88 15.55 1.01
CA SER A 504 -20.30 14.15 1.10
C SER A 504 -20.40 13.61 2.53
N GLU A 505 -19.50 14.06 3.40
CA GLU A 505 -19.43 13.68 4.81
C GLU A 505 -20.70 14.11 5.55
N LYS A 506 -21.18 15.31 5.27
CA LYS A 506 -22.33 15.92 5.92
C LYS A 506 -23.64 15.30 5.43
N LEU A 507 -23.70 14.96 4.13
CA LEU A 507 -24.80 14.17 3.56
C LEU A 507 -24.87 12.78 4.20
N ALA A 508 -23.73 12.08 4.32
CA ALA A 508 -23.66 10.78 5.00
C ALA A 508 -24.07 10.88 6.48
N ALA A 509 -23.70 11.97 7.17
CA ALA A 509 -24.09 12.24 8.55
C ALA A 509 -25.61 12.44 8.70
N ALA A 510 -26.19 13.27 7.83
CA ALA A 510 -27.63 13.51 7.81
C ALA A 510 -28.41 12.23 7.53
N PHE A 511 -27.99 11.43 6.54
CA PHE A 511 -28.55 10.10 6.28
C PHE A 511 -28.43 9.17 7.50
N GLY A 512 -27.27 9.14 8.15
CA GLY A 512 -27.05 8.33 9.35
C GLY A 512 -27.96 8.72 10.52
N LEU A 513 -28.17 10.03 10.72
CA LEU A 513 -29.06 10.55 11.76
C LEU A 513 -30.55 10.26 11.49
N ILE A 514 -30.95 10.09 10.23
CA ILE A 514 -32.32 9.73 9.86
C ILE A 514 -32.57 8.24 10.10
N ASN A 515 -31.64 7.39 9.66
CA ASN A 515 -31.92 5.96 9.48
C ASN A 515 -31.29 5.03 10.52
N VAL A 516 -30.19 5.43 11.17
CA VAL A 516 -29.52 4.57 12.16
C VAL A 516 -30.15 4.80 13.54
N GLU A 517 -30.44 3.72 14.27
CA GLU A 517 -31.05 3.76 15.61
C GLU A 517 -30.33 4.73 16.58
N PRO A 518 -31.04 5.58 17.33
CA PRO A 518 -30.44 6.67 18.11
C PRO A 518 -29.29 6.28 19.04
N GLU A 519 -29.31 5.07 19.61
CA GLU A 519 -28.32 4.57 20.57
C GLU A 519 -27.03 4.04 19.90
N SER A 520 -27.11 3.71 18.60
CA SER A 520 -25.98 3.14 17.85
C SER A 520 -25.04 4.24 17.34
N PRO A 521 -23.71 4.06 17.32
CA PRO A 521 -22.81 5.04 16.71
C PRO A 521 -22.97 5.12 15.19
N ILE A 522 -22.85 6.33 14.63
CA ILE A 522 -22.86 6.55 13.17
C ILE A 522 -21.44 6.36 12.65
N ARG A 523 -21.24 5.46 11.68
CA ARG A 523 -19.93 5.17 11.08
C ARG A 523 -19.86 5.71 9.66
N ILE A 524 -18.91 6.61 9.40
CA ILE A 524 -18.72 7.26 8.10
C ILE A 524 -17.30 6.98 7.62
N ILE A 525 -17.15 6.55 6.37
CA ILE A 525 -15.86 6.36 5.72
C ILE A 525 -15.68 7.41 4.65
N LYS A 526 -14.57 8.14 4.69
CA LYS A 526 -14.16 9.14 3.70
C LYS A 526 -12.93 8.63 2.96
N ASN A 527 -12.96 8.70 1.63
CA ASN A 527 -11.85 8.24 0.78
C ASN A 527 -10.65 9.20 0.74
N LEU A 528 -10.84 10.46 1.13
CA LEU A 528 -9.82 11.50 1.23
C LEU A 528 -9.60 11.91 2.69
N ARG A 529 -8.68 12.85 2.93
CA ARG A 529 -8.56 13.48 4.25
C ARG A 529 -9.76 14.41 4.48
N THR A 530 -10.33 14.41 5.67
CA THR A 530 -11.43 15.32 6.02
C THR A 530 -10.91 16.76 6.08
N CYS A 531 -11.72 17.74 5.69
CA CYS A 531 -11.37 19.16 5.83
C CYS A 531 -11.70 19.68 7.24
N ASP A 532 -11.07 20.77 7.63
CA ASP A 532 -11.24 21.39 8.96
C ASP A 532 -12.70 21.76 9.25
N ASP A 533 -13.40 22.29 8.24
CA ASP A 533 -14.83 22.60 8.32
C ASP A 533 -15.70 21.37 8.64
N CYS A 534 -15.51 20.26 7.93
CA CYS A 534 -16.24 19.01 8.21
C CYS A 534 -15.88 18.48 9.60
N HIS A 535 -14.60 18.51 9.98
CA HIS A 535 -14.16 18.07 11.30
C HIS A 535 -14.84 18.88 12.42
N ASN A 536 -14.88 20.21 12.29
CA ASN A 536 -15.56 21.08 13.25
C ASN A 536 -17.08 20.89 13.22
N PHE A 537 -17.70 20.75 12.06
CA PHE A 537 -19.12 20.40 11.92
C PHE A 537 -19.47 19.17 12.77
N PHE A 538 -18.70 18.07 12.64
CA PHE A 538 -18.98 16.84 13.38
C PHE A 538 -18.86 16.97 14.90
N LYS A 539 -18.00 17.86 15.42
CA LYS A 539 -18.00 18.19 16.86
C LYS A 539 -19.36 18.73 17.26
N PHE A 540 -19.87 19.75 16.58
CA PHE A 540 -21.19 20.32 16.88
C PHE A 540 -22.30 19.28 16.73
N ILE A 541 -22.28 18.48 15.66
CA ILE A 541 -23.29 17.41 15.46
C ILE A 541 -23.27 16.40 16.61
N SER A 542 -22.10 15.92 17.04
CA SER A 542 -22.00 14.98 18.16
C SER A 542 -22.54 15.56 19.47
N ARG A 543 -22.46 16.89 19.64
CA ARG A 543 -23.00 17.60 20.81
C ARG A 543 -24.53 17.71 20.78
N ILE A 544 -25.10 18.12 19.65
CA ILE A 544 -26.57 18.31 19.54
C ILE A 544 -27.33 16.99 19.46
N SER A 545 -26.74 15.99 18.80
CA SER A 545 -27.37 14.67 18.66
C SER A 545 -27.13 13.77 19.88
N MET A 546 -26.25 14.16 20.80
CA MET A 546 -25.78 13.35 21.94
C MET A 546 -25.33 11.94 21.51
N ARG A 547 -24.72 11.85 20.34
CA ARG A 547 -24.43 10.59 19.65
C ARG A 547 -22.98 10.53 19.23
N GLU A 548 -22.38 9.35 19.34
CA GLU A 548 -21.03 9.11 18.85
C GLU A 548 -21.04 9.02 17.32
N ILE A 549 -20.17 9.79 16.69
CA ILE A 549 -19.94 9.75 15.25
C ILE A 549 -18.49 9.31 15.03
N ILE A 550 -18.32 8.18 14.36
CA ILE A 550 -17.03 7.58 14.05
C ILE A 550 -16.76 7.83 12.58
N MET A 551 -15.84 8.73 12.28
CA MET A 551 -15.45 9.06 10.91
C MET A 551 -14.04 8.56 10.64
N ARG A 552 -13.87 7.69 9.65
CA ARG A 552 -12.56 7.30 9.12
C ARG A 552 -12.24 8.16 7.92
N ASP A 553 -11.08 8.81 7.91
CA ASP A 553 -10.52 9.45 6.72
C ASP A 553 -9.38 8.61 6.14
N LYS A 554 -8.70 9.12 5.10
CA LYS A 554 -7.56 8.43 4.47
C LYS A 554 -6.41 8.08 5.45
N SER A 555 -6.28 8.81 6.55
CA SER A 555 -5.15 8.75 7.48
C SER A 555 -5.47 8.13 8.83
N ARG A 556 -6.67 8.37 9.39
CA ARG A 556 -7.02 7.98 10.76
C ARG A 556 -8.53 7.97 10.98
N PHE A 557 -8.94 7.57 12.19
CA PHE A 557 -10.29 7.85 12.67
C PHE A 557 -10.34 9.10 13.54
N HIS A 558 -11.53 9.68 13.51
CA HIS A 558 -12.01 10.75 14.35
C HIS A 558 -13.26 10.22 15.06
N HIS A 559 -13.18 10.05 16.38
CA HIS A 559 -14.31 9.66 17.21
C HIS A 559 -14.87 10.93 17.85
N PHE A 560 -16.01 11.40 17.33
CA PHE A 560 -16.66 12.60 17.83
C PHE A 560 -17.68 12.24 18.90
N ARG A 561 -17.51 12.82 20.10
CA ARG A 561 -18.41 12.63 21.23
C ARG A 561 -18.54 13.92 22.02
N ASN A 562 -19.78 14.33 22.27
CA ASN A 562 -20.12 15.49 23.10
C ASN A 562 -19.35 16.78 22.74
N GLY A 563 -19.12 17.05 21.45
CA GLY A 563 -18.40 18.26 21.02
C GLY A 563 -16.88 18.12 20.96
N THR A 564 -16.33 16.94 21.26
CA THR A 564 -14.89 16.69 21.24
C THR A 564 -14.55 15.59 20.24
N CYS A 565 -13.30 15.57 19.77
CA CYS A 565 -12.78 14.52 18.89
C CYS A 565 -11.62 13.79 19.56
N SER A 566 -11.49 12.47 19.34
CA SER A 566 -10.35 11.68 19.83
C SER A 566 -8.98 12.18 19.38
N CYS A 567 -8.90 12.98 18.32
CA CYS A 567 -7.64 13.58 17.88
C CYS A 567 -7.15 14.74 18.73
N LYS A 568 -7.97 15.28 19.66
CA LYS A 568 -7.64 16.47 20.49
C LYS A 568 -7.16 17.67 19.64
N ASP A 569 -7.70 17.82 18.42
CA ASP A 569 -7.31 18.83 17.43
C ASP A 569 -5.85 18.76 16.94
N PHE A 570 -5.22 17.61 17.13
CA PHE A 570 -3.90 17.28 16.63
C PHE A 570 -3.99 16.17 15.57
N TRP A 571 -4.14 16.53 14.29
CA TRP A 571 -4.38 15.55 13.21
C TRP A 571 -3.79 15.90 11.85
#